data_AF-A0A9P7YPD2-F1
#
_entry.id   AF-A0A9P7YPD2-F1
#
_cell.length_a   1.000
_cell.length_b   1.000
_cell.length_c   1.000
_cell.angle_alpha   90.00
_cell.angle_beta   90.00
_cell.angle_gamma   90.00
#
_symmetry.space_group_name_H-M   'P 1'
#
loop_
_entity.id
_entity.type
_entity.pdbx_description
1 polymer ?
#
loop_
_entity_poly.entity_id
_entity_poly.type
_entity_poly.pdbx_seq_one_letter_code
_entity_poly.pdbx_strand_id
1 'polypeptide(L)'
;MIKLPCFSNLDIKSYKTRYSGDVSMADLYPSIAQCALVATAFKVLLFPAYKSTDFEVHRNWLAVTNSLPVREWYYEKTSEWTLDYPPLFAGFEWIMSQFAKLIDPEMLEIYNLEYDSRPTVYFQRATVIITELVLVYALHLFVQSAPPALRRPSHAAALSLLLSPGLLIIDHIHFQYNGFMYGLLILSLVLARKKSTILASGLLFAILLCLKHIYLYLAPAYFVFLLRAYCLGPKSVFHIKFGNAVKLGTGIIAIFGAAFGPFAYWQQMPQLFSRLFPFSRGLCHAYWAPNMWAMYSFTDRVLIYVGPRLGLAVNQEAVNSVTRGLVGDTSFAVLPEITPKTTFFLTLFFQVIPLVKLFRSPTWDTFIGAVTLCGYASFLFGWHVHEKAILLVIITFSLIALKDRRYLGAFRPLAVAGHVSLFPLLFTAAEFPIKTVYTIFWLVLFLLAFDRLAPASTRPRRFFFDRFSLLYIAVSIPLILYCSLLHQIIWGKTFEFLPLMFTSSYSAVGVVGSWLGFLVVYFTN
;
A
#
# COMPACT_ATOMS: atom_id res chain seq x y z
N MET A 1 49.11 -27.38 -18.73
CA MET A 1 49.80 -26.07 -18.77
C MET A 1 49.10 -25.23 -19.84
N ILE A 2 48.07 -24.47 -19.47
CA ILE A 2 47.34 -23.56 -20.37
C ILE A 2 47.21 -22.24 -19.61
N LYS A 3 47.85 -21.18 -20.13
CA LYS A 3 47.86 -19.83 -19.57
C LYS A 3 46.53 -19.13 -19.90
N LEU A 4 45.79 -18.73 -18.87
CA LEU A 4 44.70 -17.75 -18.98
C LEU A 4 45.29 -16.33 -19.05
N PRO A 5 44.86 -15.45 -19.97
CA PRO A 5 45.35 -14.08 -20.03
C PRO A 5 44.81 -13.24 -18.88
N CYS A 6 45.72 -12.51 -18.24
CA CYS A 6 45.49 -11.47 -17.26
C CYS A 6 44.88 -10.25 -17.95
N PHE A 7 43.62 -9.89 -17.64
CA PHE A 7 43.06 -8.59 -17.99
C PHE A 7 43.48 -7.57 -16.93
N SER A 8 44.68 -7.01 -17.13
CA SER A 8 45.19 -5.86 -16.39
C SER A 8 44.65 -4.54 -16.98
N ASN A 9 44.13 -3.67 -16.11
CA ASN A 9 44.22 -2.21 -16.19
C ASN A 9 43.87 -1.51 -17.52
N LEU A 10 42.65 -1.73 -18.04
CA LEU A 10 42.05 -0.83 -19.03
C LEU A 10 40.79 -0.17 -18.47
N ASP A 11 40.91 1.15 -18.27
CA ASP A 11 39.84 2.16 -18.29
C ASP A 11 38.83 2.32 -17.13
N ILE A 12 39.31 2.29 -15.88
CA ILE A 12 38.55 2.84 -14.74
C ILE A 12 38.46 4.39 -14.79
N LYS A 13 39.36 5.08 -15.52
CA LYS A 13 39.32 6.55 -15.68
C LYS A 13 38.31 7.03 -16.73
N SER A 14 38.00 6.23 -17.76
CA SER A 14 37.05 6.60 -18.82
C SER A 14 35.57 6.52 -18.37
N TYR A 15 35.25 5.69 -17.38
CA TYR A 15 33.89 5.58 -16.84
C TYR A 15 33.48 6.71 -15.88
N LYS A 16 34.44 7.43 -15.29
CA LYS A 16 34.16 8.53 -14.37
C LYS A 16 33.77 9.84 -15.06
N THR A 17 34.10 10.00 -16.34
CA THR A 17 33.93 11.27 -17.07
C THR A 17 32.63 11.37 -17.88
N ARG A 18 31.77 10.33 -17.88
CA ARG A 18 30.48 10.35 -18.62
C ARG A 18 29.24 10.57 -17.73
N TYR A 19 29.42 10.78 -16.42
CA TYR A 19 28.34 10.98 -15.44
C TYR A 19 28.56 12.24 -14.57
N SER A 20 29.19 13.27 -15.11
CA SER A 20 29.38 14.57 -14.46
C SER A 20 28.44 15.67 -14.97
N GLY A 21 27.49 15.34 -15.84
CA GLY A 21 26.41 16.25 -16.22
C GLY A 21 25.24 16.13 -15.26
N ASP A 22 24.78 17.24 -14.69
CA ASP A 22 23.52 17.30 -13.96
C ASP A 22 22.39 16.84 -14.88
N VAL A 23 21.85 15.63 -14.65
CA VAL A 23 20.76 15.08 -15.48
C VAL A 23 19.56 16.00 -15.35
N SER A 24 19.18 16.74 -16.39
CA SER A 24 18.01 17.61 -16.34
C SER A 24 16.72 16.78 -16.43
N MET A 25 15.57 17.38 -16.12
CA MET A 25 14.26 16.73 -16.35
C MET A 25 14.02 16.44 -17.84
N ALA A 26 14.61 17.23 -18.74
CA ALA A 26 14.49 17.04 -20.19
C ALA A 26 15.26 15.81 -20.69
N ASP A 27 16.28 15.36 -19.95
CA ASP A 27 17.08 14.18 -20.28
C ASP A 27 16.42 12.86 -19.87
N LEU A 28 15.27 12.92 -19.19
CA LEU A 28 14.55 11.75 -18.71
C LEU A 28 13.52 11.29 -19.75
N TYR A 29 13.80 10.15 -20.37
CA TYR A 29 12.92 9.53 -21.35
C TYR A 29 12.60 8.08 -20.97
N PRO A 30 11.36 7.60 -21.20
CA PRO A 30 10.16 8.40 -21.54
C PRO A 30 9.76 9.32 -20.38
N SER A 31 9.13 10.46 -20.68
CA SER A 31 8.63 11.34 -19.61
C SER A 31 7.45 10.68 -18.85
N ILE A 32 7.23 11.10 -17.61
CA ILE A 32 6.09 10.63 -16.79
C ILE A 32 4.76 10.89 -17.50
N ALA A 33 4.61 12.05 -18.16
CA ALA A 33 3.40 12.40 -18.89
C ALA A 33 3.17 11.47 -20.10
N GLN A 34 4.21 11.18 -20.88
CA GLN A 34 4.10 10.22 -22.01
C GLN A 34 3.72 8.82 -21.51
N CYS A 35 4.31 8.37 -20.41
CA CYS A 35 3.94 7.09 -19.80
C CYS A 35 2.49 7.10 -19.29
N ALA A 36 2.05 8.20 -18.68
CA ALA A 36 0.67 8.36 -18.22
C ALA A 36 -0.32 8.30 -19.38
N LEU A 37 -0.03 8.93 -20.52
CA LEU A 37 -0.88 8.87 -21.71
C LEU A 37 -1.06 7.44 -22.22
N VAL A 38 0.04 6.70 -22.36
CA VAL A 38 0.01 5.29 -22.82
C VAL A 38 -0.70 4.41 -21.78
N ALA A 39 -0.44 4.62 -20.49
CA ALA A 39 -1.10 3.90 -19.41
C ALA A 39 -2.61 4.17 -19.39
N THR A 40 -3.03 5.41 -19.60
CA THR A 40 -4.45 5.79 -19.71
C THR A 40 -5.11 5.11 -20.90
N ALA A 41 -4.47 5.10 -22.08
CA ALA A 41 -5.00 4.39 -23.24
C ALA A 41 -5.20 2.90 -22.96
N PHE A 42 -4.24 2.26 -22.29
CA PHE A 42 -4.36 0.87 -21.86
C PHE A 42 -5.50 0.67 -20.84
N LYS A 43 -5.64 1.55 -19.84
CA LYS A 43 -6.70 1.49 -18.82
C LYS A 43 -8.10 1.66 -19.42
N VAL A 44 -8.26 2.49 -20.45
CA VAL A 44 -9.54 2.65 -21.18
C VAL A 44 -9.95 1.33 -21.84
N LEU A 45 -9.01 0.55 -22.38
CA LEU A 45 -9.30 -0.77 -22.95
C LEU A 45 -9.80 -1.78 -21.90
N LEU A 46 -9.56 -1.50 -20.61
CA LEU A 46 -10.01 -2.34 -19.49
C LEU A 46 -11.39 -1.95 -18.94
N PHE A 47 -12.07 -0.95 -19.50
CA PHE A 47 -13.42 -0.58 -19.04
C PHE A 47 -14.43 -1.74 -19.03
N PRO A 48 -14.41 -2.68 -20.00
CA PRO A 48 -15.29 -3.84 -19.98
C PRO A 48 -14.86 -4.97 -19.03
N ALA A 49 -13.71 -4.85 -18.34
CA ALA A 49 -13.21 -5.89 -17.46
C ALA A 49 -14.08 -6.07 -16.20
N TYR A 50 -13.84 -7.17 -15.48
CA TYR A 50 -14.42 -7.47 -14.18
C TYR A 50 -14.55 -6.23 -13.27
N LYS A 51 -15.68 -6.14 -12.55
CA LYS A 51 -15.95 -5.16 -11.49
C LYS A 51 -16.23 -5.90 -10.20
N SER A 52 -15.62 -5.46 -9.10
CA SER A 52 -15.86 -6.05 -7.78
C SER A 52 -17.07 -5.44 -7.08
N THR A 53 -17.40 -5.94 -5.90
CA THR A 53 -18.37 -5.31 -5.00
C THR A 53 -18.04 -3.84 -4.73
N ASP A 54 -16.76 -3.44 -4.71
CA ASP A 54 -16.35 -2.05 -4.46
C ASP A 54 -16.90 -1.08 -5.53
N PHE A 55 -17.19 -1.55 -6.76
CA PHE A 55 -17.86 -0.75 -7.79
C PHE A 55 -19.25 -0.30 -7.32
N GLU A 56 -20.02 -1.26 -6.82
CA GLU A 56 -21.36 -1.05 -6.28
C GLU A 56 -21.34 -0.23 -4.98
N VAL A 57 -20.32 -0.43 -4.12
CA VAL A 57 -20.11 0.41 -2.93
C VAL A 57 -19.99 1.89 -3.32
N HIS A 58 -19.13 2.21 -4.30
CA HIS A 58 -18.93 3.60 -4.74
C HIS A 58 -20.15 4.14 -5.51
N ARG A 59 -20.84 3.30 -6.30
CA ARG A 59 -22.14 3.66 -6.92
C ARG A 59 -23.15 4.06 -5.85
N ASN A 60 -23.24 3.30 -4.77
CA ASN A 60 -24.09 3.60 -3.63
C ASN A 60 -23.69 4.90 -2.93
N TRP A 61 -22.40 5.14 -2.73
CA TRP A 61 -21.95 6.38 -2.08
C TRP A 61 -22.25 7.62 -2.92
N LEU A 62 -22.17 7.54 -4.25
CA LEU A 62 -22.63 8.61 -5.15
C LEU A 62 -24.13 8.87 -4.95
N ALA A 63 -24.95 7.82 -4.91
CA ALA A 63 -26.40 7.93 -4.69
C ALA A 63 -26.74 8.55 -3.33
N VAL A 64 -26.15 8.04 -2.24
CA VAL A 64 -26.35 8.53 -0.86
C VAL A 64 -25.99 10.00 -0.76
N THR A 65 -24.82 10.39 -1.28
CA THR A 65 -24.33 11.75 -1.13
C THR A 65 -25.12 12.74 -1.99
N ASN A 66 -25.62 12.33 -3.15
CA ASN A 66 -26.43 13.18 -4.02
C ASN A 66 -27.87 13.37 -3.52
N SER A 67 -28.49 12.27 -3.13
CA SER A 67 -29.94 12.18 -2.95
C SER A 67 -30.40 12.52 -1.54
N LEU A 68 -29.49 12.51 -0.56
CA LEU A 68 -29.83 12.79 0.85
C LEU A 68 -29.15 14.06 1.39
N PRO A 69 -29.80 14.75 2.35
CA PRO A 69 -29.13 15.76 3.17
C PRO A 69 -27.90 15.18 3.89
N VAL A 70 -26.88 16.01 4.10
CA VAL A 70 -25.60 15.62 4.74
C VAL A 70 -25.79 14.93 6.11
N ARG A 71 -26.84 15.30 6.84
CA ARG A 71 -27.20 14.73 8.15
C ARG A 71 -27.56 13.24 8.08
N GLU A 72 -27.95 12.74 6.91
CA GLU A 72 -28.44 11.38 6.72
C GLU A 72 -27.39 10.44 6.12
N TRP A 73 -26.27 10.98 5.60
CA TRP A 73 -25.23 10.23 4.88
C TRP A 73 -24.71 9.00 5.63
N TYR A 74 -24.56 9.06 6.96
CA TYR A 74 -24.05 7.94 7.78
C TYR A 74 -25.15 7.12 8.48
N TYR A 75 -26.42 7.49 8.29
CA TYR A 75 -27.59 6.78 8.81
C TYR A 75 -28.29 5.93 7.77
N GLU A 76 -28.15 6.28 6.49
CA GLU A 76 -28.60 5.47 5.37
C GLU A 76 -28.07 4.01 5.50
N LYS A 77 -28.97 3.05 5.30
CA LYS A 77 -28.69 1.61 5.41
C LYS A 77 -29.57 0.74 4.50
N THR A 78 -30.14 1.31 3.43
CA THR A 78 -30.94 0.57 2.43
C THR A 78 -30.07 -0.46 1.73
N SER A 79 -28.84 -0.05 1.37
CA SER A 79 -27.80 -0.98 0.94
C SER A 79 -27.03 -1.51 2.16
N GLU A 80 -26.54 -2.74 2.07
CA GLU A 80 -25.52 -3.25 3.01
C GLU A 80 -24.19 -2.48 2.89
N TRP A 81 -23.94 -1.86 1.73
CA TRP A 81 -22.75 -1.08 1.41
C TRP A 81 -22.87 0.37 1.88
N THR A 82 -22.80 0.56 3.20
CA THR A 82 -22.94 1.88 3.81
C THR A 82 -21.72 2.78 3.61
N LEU A 83 -21.88 4.08 3.86
CA LEU A 83 -20.78 5.04 3.79
C LEU A 83 -19.81 4.85 4.95
N ASP A 84 -18.64 4.28 4.63
CA ASP A 84 -17.64 3.84 5.63
C ASP A 84 -16.33 4.64 5.59
N TYR A 85 -16.22 5.64 4.70
CA TYR A 85 -15.07 6.55 4.63
C TYR A 85 -15.34 7.87 5.36
N PRO A 86 -14.30 8.61 5.80
CA PRO A 86 -14.51 9.84 6.57
C PRO A 86 -15.08 10.99 5.72
N PRO A 87 -15.57 12.07 6.35
CA PRO A 87 -16.38 13.08 5.70
C PRO A 87 -15.81 13.79 4.48
N LEU A 88 -14.48 13.98 4.38
CA LEU A 88 -13.95 14.63 3.16
C LEU A 88 -14.09 13.72 1.95
N PHE A 89 -14.09 12.39 2.12
CA PHE A 89 -14.32 11.48 1.01
C PHE A 89 -15.78 11.42 0.62
N ALA A 90 -16.69 11.48 1.59
CA ALA A 90 -18.11 11.67 1.32
C ALA A 90 -18.36 12.98 0.54
N GLY A 91 -17.64 14.06 0.90
CA GLY A 91 -17.65 15.30 0.13
C GLY A 91 -17.07 15.13 -1.28
N PHE A 92 -16.03 14.31 -1.46
CA PHE A 92 -15.51 13.96 -2.78
C PHE A 92 -16.55 13.21 -3.63
N GLU A 93 -17.24 12.22 -3.07
CA GLU A 93 -18.33 11.50 -3.73
C GLU A 93 -19.50 12.44 -4.07
N TRP A 94 -19.82 13.39 -3.18
CA TRP A 94 -20.82 14.42 -3.46
C TRP A 94 -20.44 15.30 -4.66
N ILE A 95 -19.16 15.68 -4.79
CA ILE A 95 -18.68 16.43 -5.96
C ILE A 95 -18.80 15.58 -7.23
N MET A 96 -18.38 14.32 -7.18
CA MET A 96 -18.48 13.40 -8.31
C MET A 96 -19.95 13.18 -8.73
N SER A 97 -20.86 13.06 -7.76
CA SER A 97 -22.28 12.82 -8.05
C SER A 97 -22.97 13.98 -8.77
N GLN A 98 -22.45 15.21 -8.66
CA GLN A 98 -22.94 16.34 -9.45
C GLN A 98 -22.72 16.13 -10.96
N PHE A 99 -21.62 15.48 -11.35
CA PHE A 99 -21.34 15.10 -12.73
C PHE A 99 -22.07 13.82 -13.13
N ALA A 100 -22.17 12.85 -12.20
CA ALA A 100 -22.91 11.61 -12.41
C ALA A 100 -24.36 11.87 -12.85
N LYS A 101 -25.00 12.86 -12.21
CA LYS A 101 -26.39 13.27 -12.49
C LYS A 101 -26.60 13.68 -13.95
N LEU A 102 -25.57 14.21 -14.61
CA LEU A 102 -25.63 14.63 -16.01
C LEU A 102 -25.43 13.46 -16.99
N ILE A 103 -24.80 12.38 -16.54
CA ILE A 103 -24.40 11.25 -17.38
C ILE A 103 -25.43 10.14 -17.31
N ASP A 104 -25.85 9.78 -16.10
CA ASP A 104 -26.87 8.76 -15.86
C ASP A 104 -27.51 8.97 -14.48
N PRO A 105 -28.69 9.62 -14.42
CA PRO A 105 -29.40 9.91 -13.19
C PRO A 105 -29.80 8.66 -12.39
N GLU A 106 -30.03 7.52 -13.04
CA GLU A 106 -30.52 6.29 -12.39
C GLU A 106 -29.45 5.69 -11.46
N MET A 107 -28.16 5.99 -11.69
CA MET A 107 -27.08 5.56 -10.79
C MET A 107 -27.13 6.23 -9.41
N LEU A 108 -27.90 7.31 -9.29
CA LEU A 108 -28.03 8.10 -8.06
C LEU A 108 -29.29 7.74 -7.26
N GLU A 109 -30.08 6.79 -7.74
CA GLU A 109 -31.23 6.25 -7.01
C GLU A 109 -30.75 5.26 -5.94
N ILE A 110 -31.07 5.54 -4.68
CA ILE A 110 -30.58 4.79 -3.51
C ILE A 110 -31.05 3.32 -3.53
N TYR A 111 -32.27 3.09 -4.01
CA TYR A 111 -32.88 1.76 -4.09
C TYR A 111 -32.48 0.97 -5.35
N ASN A 112 -31.76 1.59 -6.29
CA ASN A 112 -31.31 0.96 -7.52
C ASN A 112 -30.00 0.20 -7.27
N LEU A 113 -30.10 -0.85 -6.44
CA LEU A 113 -28.99 -1.69 -6.05
C LEU A 113 -28.48 -2.50 -7.25
N GLU A 114 -27.17 -2.71 -7.28
CA GLU A 114 -26.43 -3.43 -8.31
C GLU A 114 -26.53 -2.79 -9.71
N TYR A 115 -26.91 -1.51 -9.80
CA TYR A 115 -27.05 -0.79 -11.07
C TYR A 115 -25.71 -0.56 -11.77
N ASP A 116 -25.60 -1.00 -13.02
CA ASP A 116 -24.33 -1.10 -13.73
C ASP A 116 -24.41 -0.77 -15.23
N SER A 117 -25.29 0.17 -15.61
CA SER A 117 -25.44 0.63 -16.98
C SER A 117 -24.08 1.00 -17.63
N ARG A 118 -23.99 0.91 -18.97
CA ARG A 118 -22.75 1.29 -19.68
C ARG A 118 -22.29 2.72 -19.36
N PRO A 119 -23.16 3.74 -19.34
CA PRO A 119 -22.78 5.08 -18.89
C PRO A 119 -22.23 5.11 -17.46
N THR A 120 -22.83 4.38 -16.51
CA THR A 120 -22.36 4.28 -15.12
C THR A 120 -20.97 3.69 -15.04
N VAL A 121 -20.73 2.57 -15.72
CA VAL A 121 -19.41 1.94 -15.78
C VAL A 121 -18.37 2.89 -16.35
N TYR A 122 -18.67 3.57 -17.46
CA TYR A 122 -17.73 4.49 -18.09
C TYR A 122 -17.46 5.71 -17.23
N PHE A 123 -18.49 6.27 -16.57
CA PHE A 123 -18.33 7.39 -15.65
C PHE A 123 -17.40 7.03 -14.51
N GLN A 124 -17.72 5.95 -13.78
CA GLN A 124 -16.93 5.52 -12.65
C GLN A 124 -15.47 5.23 -13.04
N ARG A 125 -15.24 4.45 -14.10
CA ARG A 125 -13.87 4.15 -14.56
C ARG A 125 -13.11 5.40 -15.01
N ALA A 126 -13.78 6.35 -15.68
CA ALA A 126 -13.17 7.61 -16.09
C ALA A 126 -12.78 8.47 -14.88
N THR A 127 -13.62 8.56 -13.84
CA THR A 127 -13.31 9.35 -12.64
C THR A 127 -12.08 8.80 -11.89
N VAL A 128 -11.88 7.48 -11.85
CA VAL A 128 -10.67 6.87 -11.29
C VAL A 128 -9.42 7.32 -12.06
N ILE A 129 -9.45 7.30 -13.39
CA ILE A 129 -8.35 7.78 -14.24
C ILE A 129 -8.09 9.28 -14.04
N ILE A 130 -9.15 10.11 -14.03
CA ILE A 130 -9.02 11.56 -13.90
C ILE A 130 -8.40 11.94 -12.55
N THR A 131 -8.87 11.31 -11.46
CA THR A 131 -8.37 11.60 -10.12
C THR A 131 -6.96 11.04 -9.88
N GLU A 132 -6.55 9.99 -10.60
CA GLU A 132 -5.18 9.49 -10.62
C GLU A 132 -4.17 10.51 -11.20
N LEU A 133 -4.61 11.56 -11.91
CA LEU A 133 -3.70 12.65 -12.33
C LEU A 133 -2.99 13.32 -11.14
N VAL A 134 -3.55 13.25 -9.93
CA VAL A 134 -2.89 13.66 -8.69
C VAL A 134 -1.62 12.84 -8.43
N LEU A 135 -1.64 11.53 -8.72
CA LEU A 135 -0.47 10.66 -8.65
C LEU A 135 0.59 11.08 -9.66
N VAL A 136 0.19 11.32 -10.92
CA VAL A 136 1.09 11.76 -11.99
C VAL A 136 1.82 13.05 -11.58
N TYR A 137 1.09 14.01 -11.04
CA TYR A 137 1.65 15.27 -10.54
C TYR A 137 2.61 15.05 -9.36
N ALA A 138 2.21 14.25 -8.37
CA ALA A 138 3.04 13.95 -7.21
C ALA A 138 4.36 13.26 -7.60
N LEU A 139 4.31 12.32 -8.55
CA LEU A 139 5.47 11.62 -9.09
C LEU A 139 6.39 12.56 -9.89
N HIS A 140 5.83 13.49 -10.66
CA HIS A 140 6.62 14.53 -11.33
C HIS A 140 7.41 15.36 -10.31
N LEU A 141 6.76 15.85 -9.25
CA LEU A 141 7.45 16.61 -8.20
C LEU A 141 8.45 15.76 -7.41
N PHE A 142 8.17 14.47 -7.20
CA PHE A 142 9.10 13.55 -6.57
C PHE A 142 10.42 13.45 -7.35
N VAL A 143 10.37 13.34 -8.68
CA VAL A 143 11.57 13.27 -9.52
C VAL A 143 12.25 14.63 -9.60
N GLN A 144 11.48 15.71 -9.81
CA GLN A 144 12.02 17.06 -9.94
C GLN A 144 12.78 17.51 -8.69
N SER A 145 12.24 17.19 -7.50
CA SER A 145 12.86 17.56 -6.22
C SER A 145 13.97 16.60 -5.78
N ALA A 146 14.28 15.55 -6.55
CA ALA A 146 15.34 14.62 -6.21
C ALA A 146 16.73 15.25 -6.42
N PRO A 147 17.74 14.90 -5.58
CA PRO A 147 19.13 15.27 -5.84
C PRO A 147 19.58 14.80 -7.23
N PRO A 148 20.47 15.54 -7.93
CA PRO A 148 20.87 15.20 -9.30
C PRO A 148 21.34 13.75 -9.47
N ALA A 149 22.16 13.26 -8.54
CA ALA A 149 22.65 11.88 -8.55
C ALA A 149 21.56 10.81 -8.41
N LEU A 150 20.44 11.13 -7.75
CA LEU A 150 19.31 10.23 -7.54
C LEU A 150 18.13 10.50 -8.48
N ARG A 151 18.26 11.43 -9.43
CA ARG A 151 17.16 11.82 -10.31
C ARG A 151 16.75 10.70 -11.27
N ARG A 152 17.72 10.04 -11.93
CA ARG A 152 17.44 8.86 -12.77
C ARG A 152 16.85 7.67 -11.98
N PRO A 153 17.42 7.29 -10.82
CA PRO A 153 16.77 6.31 -9.94
C PRO A 153 15.34 6.70 -9.53
N SER A 154 15.14 7.95 -9.09
CA SER A 154 13.81 8.43 -8.69
C SER A 154 12.81 8.40 -9.86
N HIS A 155 13.28 8.69 -11.07
CA HIS A 155 12.47 8.57 -12.29
C HIS A 155 12.03 7.13 -12.55
N ALA A 156 12.94 6.16 -12.46
CA ALA A 156 12.59 4.75 -12.61
C ALA A 156 11.60 4.28 -11.53
N ALA A 157 11.80 4.71 -10.27
CA ALA A 157 10.85 4.43 -9.19
C ALA A 157 9.48 5.07 -9.46
N ALA A 158 9.43 6.30 -9.98
CA ALA A 158 8.19 6.97 -10.34
C ALA A 158 7.43 6.22 -11.45
N LEU A 159 8.12 5.82 -12.51
CA LEU A 159 7.51 5.01 -13.57
C LEU A 159 7.01 3.66 -13.05
N SER A 160 7.75 3.04 -12.12
CA SER A 160 7.32 1.77 -11.50
C SER A 160 6.02 1.92 -10.72
N LEU A 161 5.84 3.04 -10.01
CA LEU A 161 4.64 3.34 -9.25
C LEU A 161 3.45 3.65 -10.16
N LEU A 162 3.66 4.48 -11.19
CA LEU A 162 2.61 4.81 -12.16
C LEU A 162 2.10 3.58 -12.92
N LEU A 163 2.99 2.65 -13.24
CA LEU A 163 2.69 1.41 -13.96
C LEU A 163 2.50 0.23 -12.99
N SER A 164 2.28 0.47 -11.69
CA SER A 164 2.22 -0.59 -10.69
C SER A 164 1.06 -1.57 -11.01
N PRO A 165 1.34 -2.89 -11.03
CA PRO A 165 0.28 -3.89 -11.16
C PRO A 165 -0.74 -3.80 -10.02
N GLY A 166 -0.32 -3.36 -8.84
CA GLY A 166 -1.19 -3.22 -7.68
C GLY A 166 -2.27 -2.16 -7.91
N LEU A 167 -1.89 -1.00 -8.46
CA LEU A 167 -2.86 0.05 -8.82
C LEU A 167 -3.72 -0.38 -10.02
N LEU A 168 -3.14 -1.05 -11.02
CA LEU A 168 -3.92 -1.57 -12.15
C LEU A 168 -5.02 -2.53 -11.67
N ILE A 169 -4.65 -3.51 -10.83
CA ILE A 169 -5.57 -4.52 -10.31
C ILE A 169 -6.62 -3.89 -9.40
N ILE A 170 -6.21 -3.06 -8.44
CA ILE A 170 -7.12 -2.59 -7.39
C ILE A 170 -7.99 -1.42 -7.86
N ASP A 171 -7.44 -0.48 -8.64
CA ASP A 171 -8.20 0.72 -9.03
C ASP A 171 -8.92 0.53 -10.36
N HIS A 172 -8.22 -0.01 -11.37
CA HIS A 172 -8.70 0.00 -12.76
C HIS A 172 -9.45 -1.27 -13.17
N ILE A 173 -9.32 -2.36 -12.40
CA ILE A 173 -10.11 -3.59 -12.58
C ILE A 173 -11.06 -3.77 -11.38
N HIS A 174 -10.55 -3.93 -10.16
CA HIS A 174 -11.38 -4.16 -8.97
C HIS A 174 -12.29 -2.98 -8.61
N PHE A 175 -11.86 -1.74 -8.90
CA PHE A 175 -12.54 -0.46 -8.65
C PHE A 175 -12.29 0.17 -7.27
N GLN A 176 -11.33 1.10 -7.19
CA GLN A 176 -11.04 1.93 -6.02
C GLN A 176 -10.35 3.25 -6.44
N TYR A 177 -10.39 4.26 -5.57
CA TYR A 177 -9.70 5.56 -5.78
C TYR A 177 -8.31 5.63 -5.11
N ASN A 178 -7.53 4.55 -5.09
CA ASN A 178 -6.25 4.58 -4.36
C ASN A 178 -5.18 5.42 -5.03
N GLY A 179 -5.12 5.49 -6.36
CA GLY A 179 -4.15 6.29 -7.11
C GLY A 179 -4.24 7.76 -6.74
N PHE A 180 -5.46 8.29 -6.64
CA PHE A 180 -5.74 9.62 -6.10
C PHE A 180 -5.13 9.82 -4.70
N MET A 181 -5.50 8.96 -3.75
CA MET A 181 -5.09 9.09 -2.35
C MET A 181 -3.60 8.83 -2.13
N TYR A 182 -2.99 7.88 -2.85
CA TYR A 182 -1.55 7.68 -2.86
C TYR A 182 -0.81 8.83 -3.53
N GLY A 183 -1.41 9.49 -4.52
CA GLY A 183 -0.91 10.74 -5.06
C GLY A 183 -0.81 11.82 -3.99
N LEU A 184 -1.87 12.01 -3.18
CA LEU A 184 -1.85 12.92 -2.03
C LEU A 184 -0.80 12.51 -0.98
N LEU A 185 -0.66 11.21 -0.69
CA LEU A 185 0.36 10.70 0.21
C LEU A 185 1.76 11.05 -0.30
N ILE A 186 2.09 10.69 -1.54
CA ILE A 186 3.41 10.96 -2.12
C ILE A 186 3.67 12.46 -2.16
N LEU A 187 2.69 13.27 -2.56
CA LEU A 187 2.82 14.72 -2.59
C LEU A 187 3.15 15.26 -1.19
N SER A 188 2.44 14.80 -0.15
CA SER A 188 2.72 15.20 1.23
C SER A 188 4.13 14.79 1.67
N LEU A 189 4.60 13.60 1.28
CA LEU A 189 5.96 13.12 1.57
C LEU A 189 7.03 13.93 0.80
N VAL A 190 6.76 14.34 -0.44
CA VAL A 190 7.66 15.19 -1.24
C VAL A 190 7.77 16.59 -0.65
N LEU A 191 6.65 17.17 -0.19
CA LEU A 191 6.65 18.47 0.50
C LEU A 191 7.47 18.46 1.79
N ALA A 192 7.72 17.30 2.41
CA ALA A 192 8.59 17.18 3.57
C ALA A 192 10.09 17.41 3.26
N ARG A 193 10.51 17.42 1.98
CA ARG A 193 11.93 17.58 1.59
C ARG A 193 12.50 18.96 1.92
N LYS A 194 11.71 20.02 1.75
CA LYS A 194 12.15 21.41 1.94
C LYS A 194 11.58 21.97 3.23
N LYS A 195 12.39 22.70 4.00
CA LYS A 195 11.96 23.32 5.27
C LYS A 195 10.75 24.24 5.13
N SER A 196 10.64 24.96 4.01
CA SER A 196 9.52 25.88 3.75
C SER A 196 8.18 25.18 3.54
N THR A 197 8.17 23.91 3.12
CA THR A 197 6.96 23.17 2.76
C THR A 197 6.56 22.11 3.80
N ILE A 198 7.27 22.01 4.93
CA ILE A 198 6.96 21.02 5.98
C ILE A 198 5.55 21.21 6.57
N LEU A 199 5.10 22.46 6.76
CA LEU A 199 3.72 22.72 7.21
C LEU A 199 2.71 22.16 6.21
N ALA A 200 2.89 22.44 4.91
CA ALA A 200 2.02 21.93 3.86
C ALA A 200 2.02 20.40 3.79
N SER A 201 3.17 19.74 4.04
CA SER A 201 3.26 18.29 4.18
C SER A 201 2.32 17.76 5.26
N GLY A 202 2.35 18.35 6.47
CA GLY A 202 1.50 17.93 7.58
C GLY A 202 0.01 18.20 7.33
N LEU A 203 -0.33 19.37 6.78
CA LEU A 203 -1.72 19.72 6.47
C LEU A 203 -2.30 18.84 5.35
N LEU A 204 -1.54 18.55 4.31
CA LEU A 204 -1.98 17.66 3.24
C LEU A 204 -2.20 16.23 3.74
N PHE A 205 -1.35 15.75 4.65
CA PHE A 205 -1.56 14.45 5.30
C PHE A 205 -2.78 14.44 6.23
N ALA A 206 -3.09 15.55 6.91
CA ALA A 206 -4.31 15.67 7.69
C ALA A 206 -5.58 15.61 6.81
N ILE A 207 -5.56 16.23 5.62
CA ILE A 207 -6.62 16.09 4.62
C ILE A 207 -6.75 14.62 4.19
N LEU A 208 -5.63 13.96 3.90
CA LEU A 208 -5.61 12.54 3.52
C LEU A 208 -6.21 11.63 4.59
N LEU A 209 -5.94 11.88 5.89
CA LEU A 209 -6.57 11.14 6.99
C LEU A 209 -8.10 11.30 7.00
N CYS A 210 -8.58 12.49 6.66
CA CYS A 210 -10.01 12.78 6.57
C CYS A 210 -10.63 12.29 5.24
N LEU A 211 -9.82 11.80 4.28
CA LEU A 211 -10.27 11.10 3.08
C LEU A 211 -10.31 9.58 3.30
N LYS A 212 -9.34 9.01 4.02
CA LYS A 212 -9.35 7.58 4.34
C LYS A 212 -8.59 7.31 5.63
N HIS A 213 -9.29 6.76 6.62
CA HIS A 213 -8.74 6.54 7.95
C HIS A 213 -7.61 5.50 8.00
N ILE A 214 -7.45 4.66 6.96
CA ILE A 214 -6.35 3.67 6.89
C ILE A 214 -4.96 4.33 6.94
N TYR A 215 -4.82 5.59 6.52
CA TYR A 215 -3.56 6.33 6.61
C TYR A 215 -3.17 6.65 8.06
N LEU A 216 -4.04 6.41 9.04
CA LEU A 216 -3.71 6.48 10.46
C LEU A 216 -2.51 5.57 10.81
N TYR A 217 -2.30 4.50 10.05
CA TYR A 217 -1.12 3.63 10.18
C TYR A 217 0.21 4.37 10.00
N LEU A 218 0.21 5.46 9.23
CA LEU A 218 1.40 6.27 8.95
C LEU A 218 1.51 7.48 9.89
N ALA A 219 0.43 7.84 10.58
CA ALA A 219 0.33 9.06 11.39
C ALA A 219 1.39 9.19 12.49
N PRO A 220 1.81 8.11 13.20
CA PRO A 220 2.86 8.22 14.21
C PRO A 220 4.18 8.78 13.65
N ALA A 221 4.56 8.40 12.42
CA ALA A 221 5.75 8.91 11.77
C ALA A 221 5.61 10.39 11.40
N TYR A 222 4.45 10.81 10.89
CA TYR A 222 4.17 12.23 10.62
C TYR A 222 4.21 13.06 11.89
N PHE A 223 3.58 12.60 12.97
CA PHE A 223 3.57 13.29 14.25
C PHE A 223 4.98 13.52 14.77
N VAL A 224 5.80 12.46 14.86
CA VAL A 224 7.17 12.54 15.37
C VAL A 224 8.05 13.42 14.47
N PHE A 225 7.90 13.31 13.15
CA PHE A 225 8.64 14.14 12.20
C PHE A 225 8.27 15.62 12.32
N LEU A 226 6.98 15.96 12.29
CA LEU A 226 6.51 17.35 12.38
C LEU A 226 6.88 17.97 13.73
N LEU A 227 6.69 17.23 14.83
CA LEU A 227 7.12 17.66 16.15
C LEU A 227 8.61 18.00 16.14
N ARG A 228 9.45 17.06 15.72
CA ARG A 228 10.91 17.21 15.79
C ARG A 228 11.46 18.23 14.80
N ALA A 229 10.98 18.24 13.56
CA ALA A 229 11.53 19.01 12.44
C ALA A 229 10.93 20.42 12.34
N TYR A 230 9.65 20.58 12.68
CA TYR A 230 8.91 21.83 12.50
C TYR A 230 8.70 22.58 13.81
N CYS A 231 8.26 21.90 14.87
CA CYS A 231 7.86 22.52 16.13
C CYS A 231 9.03 22.72 17.10
N LEU A 232 10.09 21.90 17.03
CA LEU A 232 11.24 21.99 17.94
C LEU A 232 12.47 22.65 17.29
N GLY A 233 13.35 23.17 18.15
CA GLY A 233 14.65 23.72 17.79
C GLY A 233 15.57 22.68 17.16
N PRO A 234 16.42 23.05 16.18
CA PRO A 234 17.35 22.11 15.57
C PRO A 234 18.40 21.62 16.59
N LYS A 235 18.90 22.52 17.45
CA LYS A 235 19.97 22.27 18.43
C LYS A 235 19.48 21.70 19.76
N SER A 236 18.30 22.11 20.23
CA SER A 236 17.74 21.69 21.52
C SER A 236 16.25 21.41 21.39
N VAL A 237 15.81 20.30 21.99
CA VAL A 237 14.39 19.90 22.07
C VAL A 237 13.60 20.79 23.04
N PHE A 238 14.26 21.47 23.97
CA PHE A 238 13.63 22.38 24.91
C PHE A 238 13.33 23.76 24.29
N HIS A 239 13.94 24.06 23.13
CA HIS A 239 13.61 25.27 22.38
C HIS A 239 12.38 25.03 21.51
N ILE A 240 11.20 25.31 22.05
CA ILE A 240 9.92 25.16 21.36
C ILE A 240 9.68 26.37 20.45
N LYS A 241 9.45 26.11 19.16
CA LYS A 241 9.04 27.12 18.19
C LYS A 241 7.52 27.30 18.27
N PHE A 242 7.05 28.00 19.30
CA PHE A 242 5.62 28.17 19.58
C PHE A 242 4.81 28.64 18.37
N GLY A 243 5.29 29.62 17.60
CA GLY A 243 4.58 30.07 16.40
C GLY A 243 4.38 28.97 15.35
N ASN A 244 5.32 28.05 15.19
CA ASN A 244 5.17 26.90 14.28
C ASN A 244 4.20 25.86 14.86
N ALA A 245 4.28 25.60 16.17
CA ALA A 245 3.35 24.69 16.85
C ALA A 245 1.91 25.19 16.74
N VAL A 246 1.67 26.49 16.96
CA VAL A 246 0.35 27.12 16.78
C VAL A 246 -0.12 26.99 15.34
N LYS A 247 0.70 27.35 14.34
CA LYS A 247 0.33 27.22 12.91
C LYS A 247 -0.06 25.79 12.52
N LEU A 248 0.70 24.81 12.99
CA LEU A 248 0.40 23.41 12.72
C LEU A 248 -0.89 22.98 13.43
N GLY A 249 -1.01 23.29 14.72
CA GLY A 249 -2.17 22.94 15.53
C GLY A 249 -3.46 23.56 14.98
N THR A 250 -3.47 24.85 14.68
CA THR A 250 -4.64 25.54 14.11
C THR A 250 -5.00 25.01 12.73
N GLY A 251 -4.00 24.72 11.88
CA GLY A 251 -4.26 24.13 10.57
C GLY A 251 -4.88 22.72 10.64
N ILE A 252 -4.39 21.87 11.55
CA ILE A 252 -4.97 20.54 11.77
C ILE A 252 -6.40 20.67 12.33
N ILE A 253 -6.60 21.53 13.34
CA ILE A 253 -7.93 21.78 13.93
C ILE A 253 -8.90 22.30 12.86
N ALA A 254 -8.46 23.19 11.97
CA ALA A 254 -9.30 23.69 10.88
C ALA A 254 -9.72 22.57 9.92
N ILE A 255 -8.81 21.67 9.53
CA ILE A 255 -9.12 20.55 8.62
C ILE A 255 -10.08 19.55 9.29
N PHE A 256 -9.78 19.11 10.51
CA PHE A 256 -10.64 18.18 11.24
C PHE A 256 -11.98 18.83 11.62
N GLY A 257 -11.98 20.12 11.95
CA GLY A 257 -13.18 20.90 12.20
C GLY A 257 -14.06 21.02 10.96
N ALA A 258 -13.47 21.24 9.78
CA ALA A 258 -14.22 21.25 8.52
C ALA A 258 -14.80 19.87 8.18
N ALA A 259 -14.05 18.80 8.40
CA ALA A 259 -14.49 17.43 8.11
C ALA A 259 -15.55 16.92 9.11
N PHE A 260 -15.28 17.02 10.41
CA PHE A 260 -16.08 16.38 11.46
C PHE A 260 -16.96 17.36 12.25
N GLY A 261 -16.70 18.67 12.17
CA GLY A 261 -17.44 19.70 12.92
C GLY A 261 -18.95 19.68 12.71
N PRO A 262 -19.47 19.56 11.46
CA PRO A 262 -20.90 19.43 11.23
C PRO A 262 -21.53 18.23 11.95
N PHE A 263 -20.87 17.06 11.89
CA PHE A 263 -21.34 15.83 12.53
C PHE A 263 -21.24 15.89 14.06
N ALA A 264 -20.23 16.59 14.59
CA ALA A 264 -20.12 16.89 16.02
C ALA A 264 -21.26 17.79 16.50
N TYR A 265 -21.60 18.84 15.74
CA TYR A 265 -22.72 19.73 16.03
C TYR A 265 -24.07 18.98 16.01
N TRP A 266 -24.25 18.03 15.10
CA TRP A 266 -25.46 17.19 15.06
C TRP A 266 -25.44 16.00 16.03
N GLN A 267 -24.42 15.87 16.88
CA GLN A 267 -24.28 14.77 17.84
C GLN A 267 -24.20 13.37 17.17
N GLN A 268 -23.70 13.30 15.94
CA GLN A 268 -23.63 12.06 15.13
C GLN A 268 -22.26 11.36 15.21
N MET A 269 -21.31 11.87 16.00
CA MET A 269 -19.97 11.31 16.12
C MET A 269 -19.94 9.82 16.51
N PRO A 270 -20.77 9.32 17.45
CA PRO A 270 -20.79 7.90 17.77
C PRO A 270 -21.18 7.02 16.57
N GLN A 271 -22.22 7.43 15.83
CA GLN A 271 -22.66 6.75 14.62
C GLN A 271 -21.55 6.74 13.56
N LEU A 272 -20.96 7.91 13.29
CA LEU A 272 -19.87 8.05 12.34
C LEU A 272 -18.68 7.15 12.71
N PHE A 273 -18.25 7.13 13.97
CA PHE A 273 -17.15 6.28 14.41
C PHE A 273 -17.46 4.79 14.31
N SER A 274 -18.71 4.36 14.56
CA SER A 274 -19.09 2.96 14.36
C SER A 274 -19.02 2.52 12.90
N ARG A 275 -19.23 3.43 11.94
CA ARG A 275 -19.05 3.17 10.49
C ARG A 275 -17.58 3.10 10.11
N LEU A 276 -16.78 4.08 10.56
CA LEU A 276 -15.35 4.14 10.22
C LEU A 276 -14.54 2.99 10.85
N PHE A 277 -14.92 2.54 12.04
CA PHE A 277 -14.20 1.51 12.80
C PHE A 277 -15.14 0.36 13.19
N PRO A 278 -15.51 -0.52 12.25
CA PRO A 278 -16.37 -1.66 12.55
C PRO A 278 -15.58 -2.73 13.32
N PHE A 279 -15.79 -2.80 14.64
CA PHE A 279 -15.07 -3.73 15.53
C PHE A 279 -15.53 -5.19 15.45
N SER A 280 -16.58 -5.49 14.69
CA SER A 280 -17.22 -6.82 14.62
C SER A 280 -16.55 -7.80 13.66
N ARG A 281 -15.25 -7.67 13.39
CA ARG A 281 -14.54 -8.49 12.40
C ARG A 281 -13.36 -9.24 13.03
N GLY A 282 -13.22 -10.52 12.67
CA GLY A 282 -12.17 -11.42 13.15
C GLY A 282 -10.76 -11.09 12.62
N LEU A 283 -9.77 -11.82 13.14
CA LEU A 283 -8.33 -11.59 12.90
C LEU A 283 -7.88 -11.89 11.46
N CYS A 284 -8.39 -12.97 10.86
CA CYS A 284 -8.14 -13.31 9.46
C CYS A 284 -9.44 -13.38 8.67
N HIS A 285 -9.40 -12.91 7.43
CA HIS A 285 -10.48 -13.08 6.45
C HIS A 285 -10.43 -14.46 5.79
N ALA A 286 -11.43 -14.74 4.94
CA ALA A 286 -11.46 -15.92 4.08
C ALA A 286 -10.18 -16.10 3.25
N TYR A 287 -9.62 -14.99 2.75
CA TYR A 287 -8.27 -14.93 2.21
C TYR A 287 -7.35 -14.26 3.23
N TRP A 288 -6.30 -14.96 3.65
CA TRP A 288 -5.35 -14.41 4.62
C TRP A 288 -4.50 -13.34 3.91
N ALA A 289 -4.50 -12.11 4.42
CA ALA A 289 -3.51 -11.12 3.99
C ALA A 289 -2.10 -11.64 4.31
N PRO A 290 -1.08 -11.39 3.47
CA PRO A 290 0.26 -11.96 3.63
C PRO A 290 1.06 -11.30 4.77
N ASN A 291 0.57 -11.46 6.00
CA ASN A 291 1.09 -10.86 7.22
C ASN A 291 1.56 -11.92 8.23
N MET A 292 1.88 -11.51 9.46
CA MET A 292 2.35 -12.44 10.49
C MET A 292 1.30 -13.50 10.83
N TRP A 293 0.03 -13.13 10.78
CA TRP A 293 -1.10 -14.00 11.11
C TRP A 293 -1.34 -15.07 10.06
N ALA A 294 -1.06 -14.83 8.77
CA ALA A 294 -1.08 -15.88 7.75
C ALA A 294 -0.08 -17.00 8.07
N MET A 295 1.15 -16.65 8.47
CA MET A 295 2.15 -17.65 8.87
C MET A 295 1.78 -18.35 10.17
N TYR A 296 1.18 -17.62 11.12
CA TYR A 296 0.69 -18.17 12.38
C TYR A 296 -0.43 -19.20 12.14
N SER A 297 -1.44 -18.83 11.35
CA SER A 297 -2.53 -19.71 10.92
C SER A 297 -2.01 -20.93 10.15
N PHE A 298 -1.07 -20.75 9.23
CA PHE A 298 -0.45 -21.87 8.52
C PHE A 298 0.29 -22.82 9.49
N THR A 299 1.01 -22.27 10.46
CA THR A 299 1.73 -23.06 11.46
C THR A 299 0.76 -23.86 12.33
N ASP A 300 -0.34 -23.25 12.79
CA ASP A 300 -1.40 -23.94 13.53
C ASP A 300 -1.94 -25.14 12.73
N ARG A 301 -2.14 -24.96 11.42
CA ARG A 301 -2.63 -26.02 10.52
C ARG A 301 -1.65 -27.17 10.39
N VAL A 302 -0.36 -26.90 10.28
CA VAL A 302 0.68 -27.95 10.28
C VAL A 302 0.72 -28.66 11.62
N LEU A 303 0.60 -27.91 12.72
CA LEU A 303 0.60 -28.45 14.08
C LEU A 303 -0.62 -29.32 14.39
N ILE A 304 -1.78 -29.13 13.76
CA ILE A 304 -2.92 -30.06 13.91
C ILE A 304 -2.52 -31.49 13.49
N TYR A 305 -1.75 -31.65 12.41
CA TYR A 305 -1.33 -32.96 11.90
C TYR A 305 -0.13 -33.54 12.66
N VAL A 306 0.81 -32.69 13.08
CA VAL A 306 2.06 -33.12 13.72
C VAL A 306 1.94 -33.17 15.25
N GLY A 307 1.10 -32.33 15.84
CA GLY A 307 0.91 -32.14 17.28
C GLY A 307 0.57 -33.41 18.06
N PRO A 308 -0.33 -34.30 17.58
CA PRO A 308 -0.58 -35.58 18.23
C PRO A 308 0.65 -36.47 18.34
N ARG A 309 1.60 -36.36 17.39
CA ARG A 309 2.89 -37.09 17.43
C ARG A 309 3.91 -36.46 18.37
N LEU A 310 3.70 -35.20 18.77
CA LEU A 310 4.56 -34.43 19.67
C LEU A 310 3.96 -34.29 21.08
N GLY A 311 2.81 -34.91 21.36
CA GLY A 311 2.12 -34.80 22.65
C GLY A 311 1.43 -33.46 22.90
N LEU A 312 1.15 -32.68 21.86
CA LEU A 312 0.42 -31.41 21.96
C LEU A 312 -1.09 -31.64 22.00
N ALA A 313 -1.79 -30.95 22.89
CA ALA A 313 -3.25 -30.96 22.93
C ALA A 313 -3.83 -30.21 21.72
N VAL A 314 -4.83 -30.80 21.06
CA VAL A 314 -5.52 -30.23 19.90
C VAL A 314 -6.97 -29.98 20.27
N ASN A 315 -7.41 -28.72 20.20
CA ASN A 315 -8.81 -28.37 20.37
C ASN A 315 -9.60 -28.74 19.10
N GLN A 316 -10.44 -29.78 19.19
CA GLN A 316 -11.18 -30.29 18.05
C GLN A 316 -12.29 -29.36 17.54
N GLU A 317 -12.80 -28.46 18.38
CA GLU A 317 -13.82 -27.48 17.97
C GLU A 317 -13.23 -26.40 17.04
N ALA A 318 -11.95 -26.05 17.24
CA ALA A 318 -11.23 -25.04 16.47
C ALA A 318 -10.64 -25.56 15.15
N VAL A 319 -10.58 -26.90 14.96
CA VAL A 319 -10.01 -27.51 13.74
C VAL A 319 -10.72 -27.03 12.47
N ASN A 320 -12.03 -26.74 12.50
CA ASN A 320 -12.74 -26.27 11.30
C ASN A 320 -12.90 -24.75 11.22
N SER A 321 -12.42 -23.98 12.20
CA SER A 321 -12.70 -22.54 12.32
C SER A 321 -12.05 -21.72 11.19
N VAL A 322 -10.79 -22.00 10.84
CA VAL A 322 -10.02 -21.20 9.87
C VAL A 322 -10.22 -21.67 8.41
N THR A 323 -10.84 -22.82 8.17
CA THR A 323 -10.98 -23.43 6.83
C THR A 323 -12.33 -23.19 6.15
N ARG A 324 -13.28 -22.54 6.84
CA ARG A 324 -14.63 -22.32 6.28
C ARG A 324 -14.69 -21.20 5.23
N GLY A 325 -13.64 -20.39 5.08
CA GLY A 325 -13.69 -19.21 4.20
C GLY A 325 -14.78 -18.20 4.62
N LEU A 326 -15.29 -18.29 5.85
CA LEU A 326 -16.30 -17.40 6.39
C LEU A 326 -15.62 -16.31 7.23
N VAL A 327 -16.10 -15.07 7.10
CA VAL A 327 -15.67 -13.95 7.95
C VAL A 327 -16.25 -14.17 9.35
N GLY A 328 -15.39 -14.45 10.33
CA GLY A 328 -15.79 -14.72 11.72
C GLY A 328 -14.58 -14.77 12.67
N ASP A 329 -14.84 -14.99 13.96
CA ASP A 329 -13.79 -15.14 14.96
C ASP A 329 -12.97 -16.41 14.67
N THR A 330 -11.70 -16.21 14.32
CA THR A 330 -10.74 -17.30 14.11
C THR A 330 -10.34 -17.87 15.45
N SER A 331 -10.54 -19.18 15.62
CA SER A 331 -9.96 -19.93 16.74
C SER A 331 -8.84 -20.84 16.26
N PHE A 332 -7.81 -20.98 17.09
CA PHE A 332 -6.62 -21.78 16.82
C PHE A 332 -6.71 -23.11 17.57
N ALA A 333 -6.32 -24.19 16.88
CA ALA A 333 -6.49 -25.54 17.42
C ALA A 333 -5.34 -25.96 18.34
N VAL A 334 -4.13 -25.43 18.11
CA VAL A 334 -2.91 -25.75 18.86
C VAL A 334 -2.24 -24.49 19.40
N LEU A 335 -2.18 -23.43 18.59
CA LEU A 335 -1.54 -22.18 18.98
C LEU A 335 -2.46 -21.32 19.88
N PRO A 336 -1.89 -20.43 20.72
CA PRO A 336 -2.68 -19.52 21.54
C PRO A 336 -3.58 -18.58 20.73
N GLU A 337 -4.74 -18.26 21.29
CA GLU A 337 -5.62 -17.22 20.75
C GLU A 337 -4.95 -15.85 20.77
N ILE A 338 -5.08 -15.13 19.66
CA ILE A 338 -4.59 -13.76 19.53
C ILE A 338 -5.78 -12.84 19.77
N THR A 339 -5.60 -11.82 20.61
CA THR A 339 -6.66 -10.84 20.92
C THR A 339 -6.40 -9.50 20.22
N PRO A 340 -7.42 -8.64 20.02
CA PRO A 340 -7.22 -7.29 19.48
C PRO A 340 -6.21 -6.48 20.30
N LYS A 341 -6.21 -6.66 21.63
CA LYS A 341 -5.25 -6.02 22.53
C LYS A 341 -3.82 -6.44 22.22
N THR A 342 -3.57 -7.74 22.03
CA THR A 342 -2.24 -8.29 21.67
C THR A 342 -1.74 -7.66 20.37
N THR A 343 -2.57 -7.62 19.34
CA THR A 343 -2.22 -7.03 18.03
C THR A 343 -1.94 -5.53 18.12
N PHE A 344 -2.72 -4.79 18.91
CA PHE A 344 -2.50 -3.37 19.17
C PHE A 344 -1.15 -3.11 19.83
N PHE A 345 -0.80 -3.86 20.88
CA PHE A 345 0.49 -3.71 21.55
C PHE A 345 1.67 -4.07 20.65
N LEU A 346 1.57 -5.16 19.88
CA LEU A 346 2.62 -5.56 18.94
C LEU A 346 2.81 -4.49 17.84
N THR A 347 1.72 -4.02 17.25
CA THR A 347 1.76 -2.96 16.24
C THR A 347 2.43 -1.70 16.80
N LEU A 348 1.99 -1.24 17.97
CA LEU A 348 2.55 -0.04 18.61
C LEU A 348 4.03 -0.22 18.95
N PHE A 349 4.40 -1.37 19.51
CA PHE A 349 5.79 -1.69 19.84
C PHE A 349 6.71 -1.59 18.61
N PHE A 350 6.33 -2.23 17.50
CA PHE A 350 7.13 -2.20 16.27
C PHE A 350 7.08 -0.86 15.54
N GLN A 351 6.03 -0.05 15.75
CA GLN A 351 6.01 1.34 15.29
C GLN A 351 6.95 2.24 16.09
N VAL A 352 7.04 2.09 17.42
CA VAL A 352 7.88 2.97 18.26
C VAL A 352 9.37 2.86 17.90
N ILE A 353 9.84 1.67 17.54
CA ILE A 353 11.25 1.40 17.20
C ILE A 353 11.82 2.38 16.16
N PRO A 354 11.28 2.51 14.93
CA PRO A 354 11.77 3.47 13.94
C PRO A 354 11.56 4.94 14.36
N LEU A 355 10.51 5.24 15.13
CA LEU A 355 10.22 6.59 15.58
C LEU A 355 11.31 7.17 16.48
N VAL A 356 12.00 6.33 17.26
CA VAL A 356 13.15 6.77 18.07
C VAL A 356 14.28 7.30 17.18
N LYS A 357 14.60 6.61 16.08
CA LYS A 357 15.61 7.09 15.12
C LYS A 357 15.14 8.36 14.41
N LEU A 358 13.88 8.40 13.99
CA LEU A 358 13.28 9.57 13.35
C LEU A 358 13.35 10.82 14.24
N PHE A 359 13.04 10.70 15.53
CA PHE A 359 13.11 11.80 16.47
C PHE A 359 14.54 12.31 16.68
N ARG A 360 15.54 11.41 16.64
CA ARG A 360 16.95 11.80 16.75
C ARG A 360 17.49 12.44 15.47
N SER A 361 17.06 11.95 14.31
CA SER A 361 17.58 12.36 13.00
C SER A 361 16.44 12.60 12.00
N PRO A 362 15.77 13.76 12.05
CA PRO A 362 14.59 14.07 11.24
C PRO A 362 14.95 14.45 9.79
N THR A 363 15.66 13.58 9.08
CA THR A 363 15.95 13.76 7.64
C THR A 363 14.83 13.17 6.80
N TRP A 364 14.70 13.62 5.54
CA TRP A 364 13.67 13.11 4.63
C TRP A 364 13.74 11.59 4.47
N ASP A 365 14.94 11.02 4.26
CA ASP A 365 15.10 9.57 4.13
C ASP A 365 14.69 8.80 5.40
N THR A 366 15.03 9.34 6.58
CA THR A 366 14.66 8.74 7.86
C THR A 366 13.16 8.82 8.10
N PHE A 367 12.53 9.90 7.62
CA PHE A 367 11.09 10.08 7.65
C PHE A 367 10.37 9.08 6.74
N ILE A 368 10.75 8.97 5.46
CA ILE A 368 10.14 7.98 4.55
C ILE A 368 10.36 6.55 5.08
N GLY A 369 11.55 6.25 5.60
CA GLY A 369 11.83 4.94 6.19
C GLY A 369 10.97 4.66 7.43
N ALA A 370 10.75 5.64 8.29
CA ALA A 370 9.85 5.50 9.44
C ALA A 370 8.39 5.34 9.02
N VAL A 371 7.91 6.12 8.04
CA VAL A 371 6.56 5.97 7.45
C VAL A 371 6.38 4.55 6.91
N THR A 372 7.36 4.07 6.14
CA THR A 372 7.35 2.71 5.57
C THR A 372 7.31 1.65 6.67
N LEU A 373 8.13 1.79 7.71
CA LEU A 373 8.18 0.83 8.83
C LEU A 373 6.93 0.88 9.72
N CYS A 374 6.30 2.05 9.88
CA CYS A 374 5.00 2.14 10.53
C CYS A 374 3.91 1.43 9.72
N GLY A 375 3.94 1.59 8.39
CA GLY A 375 3.08 0.84 7.47
C GLY A 375 3.30 -0.68 7.58
N TYR A 376 4.56 -1.13 7.63
CA TYR A 376 4.89 -2.53 7.88
C TYR A 376 4.33 -3.04 9.20
N ALA A 377 4.55 -2.32 10.30
CA ALA A 377 4.09 -2.75 11.61
C ALA A 377 2.57 -2.90 11.66
N SER A 378 1.82 -1.94 11.11
CA SER A 378 0.36 -2.04 11.02
C SER A 378 -0.10 -3.17 10.10
N PHE A 379 0.58 -3.39 8.97
CA PHE A 379 0.23 -4.45 8.03
C PHE A 379 0.52 -5.85 8.60
N LEU A 380 1.66 -6.02 9.27
CA LEU A 380 2.13 -7.30 9.78
C LEU A 380 1.39 -7.74 11.04
N PHE A 381 1.10 -6.81 11.93
CA PHE A 381 0.61 -7.11 13.28
C PHE A 381 -0.77 -6.52 13.60
N GLY A 382 -1.46 -5.89 12.63
CA GLY A 382 -2.80 -5.35 12.86
C GLY A 382 -3.85 -6.44 13.05
N TRP A 383 -4.90 -6.16 13.85
CA TRP A 383 -6.02 -7.07 14.07
C TRP A 383 -6.79 -7.39 12.79
N HIS A 384 -6.98 -6.39 11.93
CA HIS A 384 -7.85 -6.50 10.77
C HIS A 384 -7.18 -5.87 9.56
N VAL A 385 -6.44 -6.67 8.81
CA VAL A 385 -5.65 -6.19 7.68
C VAL A 385 -6.04 -6.95 6.43
N HIS A 386 -6.42 -6.22 5.39
CA HIS A 386 -6.68 -6.75 4.07
C HIS A 386 -5.40 -6.81 3.23
N GLU A 387 -5.33 -7.75 2.30
CA GLU A 387 -4.26 -7.88 1.31
C GLU A 387 -4.01 -6.56 0.55
N LYS A 388 -5.07 -5.81 0.21
CA LYS A 388 -5.00 -4.49 -0.45
C LYS A 388 -4.13 -3.47 0.32
N ALA A 389 -4.03 -3.59 1.65
CA ALA A 389 -3.27 -2.66 2.48
C ALA A 389 -1.75 -2.74 2.28
N ILE A 390 -1.23 -3.80 1.63
CA ILE A 390 0.21 -3.93 1.33
C ILE A 390 0.73 -2.78 0.47
N LEU A 391 -0.14 -2.15 -0.34
CA LEU A 391 0.19 -0.99 -1.15
C LEU A 391 0.71 0.18 -0.31
N LEU A 392 0.24 0.39 0.92
CA LEU A 392 0.77 1.42 1.82
C LEU A 392 2.29 1.29 2.01
N VAL A 393 2.76 0.05 2.10
CA VAL A 393 4.17 -0.29 2.27
C VAL A 393 4.91 -0.20 0.94
N ILE A 394 4.38 -0.78 -0.13
CA ILE A 394 5.02 -0.77 -1.46
C ILE A 394 5.23 0.66 -1.94
N ILE A 395 4.19 1.50 -1.89
CA ILE A 395 4.24 2.88 -2.38
C ILE A 395 5.30 3.69 -1.63
N THR A 396 5.30 3.61 -0.29
CA THR A 396 6.23 4.39 0.54
C THR A 396 7.68 3.89 0.43
N PHE A 397 7.89 2.57 0.40
CA PHE A 397 9.24 2.01 0.25
C PHE A 397 9.82 2.31 -1.15
N SER A 398 9.01 2.29 -2.20
CA SER A 398 9.47 2.56 -3.57
C SER A 398 10.16 3.93 -3.71
N LEU A 399 9.77 4.93 -2.93
CA LEU A 399 10.38 6.27 -2.93
C LEU A 399 11.85 6.28 -2.50
N ILE A 400 12.31 5.25 -1.78
CA ILE A 400 13.67 5.12 -1.26
C ILE A 400 14.35 3.79 -1.66
N ALA A 401 13.65 2.93 -2.41
CA ALA A 401 14.15 1.61 -2.82
C ALA A 401 15.47 1.66 -3.60
N LEU A 402 15.70 2.74 -4.35
CA LEU A 402 16.91 2.92 -5.17
C LEU A 402 17.96 3.86 -4.55
N LYS A 403 17.88 4.11 -3.25
CA LYS A 403 18.90 4.91 -2.55
C LYS A 403 20.28 4.24 -2.60
N ASP A 404 20.33 2.95 -2.30
CA ASP A 404 21.52 2.11 -2.51
C ASP A 404 21.10 0.63 -2.71
N ARG A 405 22.07 -0.23 -3.04
CA ARG A 405 21.83 -1.68 -3.23
C ARG A 405 21.24 -2.42 -2.02
N ARG A 406 21.43 -1.93 -0.80
CA ARG A 406 20.86 -2.56 0.41
C ARG A 406 19.36 -2.28 0.49
N TYR A 407 18.93 -1.06 0.18
CA TYR A 407 17.52 -0.71 0.05
C TYR A 407 16.82 -1.55 -1.01
N LEU A 408 17.44 -1.68 -2.19
CA LEU A 408 16.90 -2.53 -3.26
C LEU A 408 16.84 -3.99 -2.85
N GLY A 409 17.91 -4.49 -2.21
CA GLY A 409 17.97 -5.84 -1.64
C GLY A 409 16.73 -6.11 -0.78
N ALA A 410 16.49 -5.27 0.22
CA ALA A 410 15.33 -5.34 1.09
C ALA A 410 13.99 -5.22 0.33
N PHE A 411 13.89 -4.36 -0.69
CA PHE A 411 12.64 -4.14 -1.44
C PHE A 411 12.23 -5.31 -2.35
N ARG A 412 13.18 -6.10 -2.89
CA ARG A 412 12.88 -7.14 -3.90
C ARG A 412 11.85 -8.18 -3.43
N PRO A 413 11.98 -8.81 -2.25
CA PRO A 413 10.97 -9.74 -1.77
C PRO A 413 9.59 -9.10 -1.61
N LEU A 414 9.51 -7.84 -1.15
CA LEU A 414 8.24 -7.11 -1.06
C LEU A 414 7.64 -6.88 -2.44
N ALA A 415 8.43 -6.49 -3.43
CA ALA A 415 7.93 -6.24 -4.79
C ALA A 415 7.26 -7.50 -5.37
N VAL A 416 7.84 -8.68 -5.16
CA VAL A 416 7.24 -9.94 -5.62
C VAL A 416 6.05 -10.33 -4.73
N ALA A 417 6.25 -10.45 -3.42
CA ALA A 417 5.22 -10.89 -2.48
C ALA A 417 3.97 -10.01 -2.51
N GLY A 418 4.17 -8.69 -2.48
CA GLY A 418 3.09 -7.71 -2.43
C GLY A 418 2.20 -7.75 -3.65
N HIS A 419 2.76 -7.85 -4.87
CA HIS A 419 1.94 -7.91 -6.09
C HIS A 419 1.30 -9.28 -6.31
N VAL A 420 2.03 -10.38 -6.05
CA VAL A 420 1.49 -11.75 -6.22
C VAL A 420 0.37 -12.01 -5.23
N SER A 421 0.45 -11.48 -4.01
CA SER A 421 -0.60 -11.62 -3.01
C SER A 421 -1.93 -10.97 -3.38
N LEU A 422 -1.96 -10.11 -4.41
CA LEU A 422 -3.19 -9.48 -4.91
C LEU A 422 -3.88 -10.34 -5.98
N PHE A 423 -3.26 -11.40 -6.48
CA PHE A 423 -3.82 -12.21 -7.57
C PHE A 423 -5.17 -12.83 -7.22
N PRO A 424 -5.41 -13.29 -5.97
CA PRO A 424 -6.71 -13.83 -5.59
C PRO A 424 -7.88 -12.83 -5.69
N LEU A 425 -7.62 -11.53 -5.73
CA LEU A 425 -8.67 -10.51 -5.90
C LEU A 425 -9.38 -10.57 -7.26
N LEU A 426 -8.71 -11.14 -8.27
CA LEU A 426 -9.22 -11.28 -9.63
C LEU A 426 -9.30 -12.77 -9.97
N PHE A 427 -10.30 -13.47 -9.45
CA PHE A 427 -10.44 -14.93 -9.58
C PHE A 427 -10.99 -15.38 -10.94
N THR A 428 -11.43 -14.45 -11.79
CA THR A 428 -12.03 -14.72 -13.10
C THR A 428 -11.00 -15.16 -14.14
N ALA A 429 -11.40 -16.08 -15.02
CA ALA A 429 -10.53 -16.65 -16.04
C ALA A 429 -10.11 -15.64 -17.12
N ALA A 430 -10.96 -14.66 -17.45
CA ALA A 430 -10.68 -13.66 -18.48
C ALA A 430 -9.58 -12.65 -18.05
N GLU A 431 -9.58 -12.27 -16.78
CA GLU A 431 -8.60 -11.33 -16.21
C GLU A 431 -7.29 -12.02 -15.81
N PHE A 432 -7.27 -13.35 -15.75
CA PHE A 432 -6.08 -14.11 -15.35
C PHE A 432 -4.85 -13.85 -16.22
N PRO A 433 -4.93 -13.87 -17.57
CA PRO A 433 -3.79 -13.52 -18.42
C PRO A 433 -3.33 -12.07 -18.21
N ILE A 434 -4.28 -11.13 -18.07
CA ILE A 434 -3.98 -9.70 -17.91
C ILE A 434 -3.17 -9.47 -16.63
N LYS A 435 -3.69 -9.91 -15.48
CA LYS A 435 -3.00 -9.69 -14.19
C LYS A 435 -1.64 -10.39 -14.15
N THR A 436 -1.52 -11.59 -14.72
CA THR A 436 -0.30 -12.40 -14.66
C THR A 436 0.78 -11.86 -15.59
N VAL A 437 0.46 -11.66 -16.87
CA VAL A 437 1.42 -11.17 -17.88
C VAL A 437 1.87 -9.76 -17.53
N TYR A 438 0.94 -8.87 -17.15
CA TYR A 438 1.28 -7.50 -16.76
C TYR A 438 2.19 -7.46 -15.54
N THR A 439 1.87 -8.24 -14.49
CA THR A 439 2.69 -8.28 -13.27
C THR A 439 4.07 -8.87 -13.52
N ILE A 440 4.19 -9.97 -14.27
CA ILE A 440 5.48 -10.58 -14.61
C ILE A 440 6.31 -9.61 -15.45
N PHE A 441 5.72 -9.01 -16.47
CA PHE A 441 6.40 -8.03 -17.32
C PHE A 441 6.91 -6.85 -16.49
N TRP A 442 6.07 -6.28 -15.63
CA TRP A 442 6.45 -5.21 -14.72
C TRP A 442 7.59 -5.61 -13.79
N LEU A 443 7.50 -6.79 -13.15
CA LEU A 443 8.52 -7.30 -12.23
C LEU A 443 9.86 -7.46 -12.95
N VAL A 444 9.87 -8.11 -14.11
CA VAL A 444 11.10 -8.31 -14.90
C VAL A 444 11.69 -6.96 -15.32
N LEU A 445 10.88 -6.09 -15.92
CA LEU A 445 11.32 -4.80 -16.42
C LEU A 445 11.92 -3.93 -15.31
N PHE A 446 11.17 -3.73 -14.22
CA PHE A 446 11.59 -2.80 -13.17
C PHE A 446 12.66 -3.38 -12.27
N LEU A 447 12.66 -4.67 -11.94
CA LEU A 447 13.74 -5.24 -11.14
C LEU A 447 15.07 -5.22 -11.91
N LEU A 448 15.07 -5.48 -13.22
CA LEU A 448 16.27 -5.34 -14.06
C LEU A 448 16.72 -3.89 -14.20
N ALA A 449 15.80 -2.94 -14.38
CA ALA A 449 16.12 -1.51 -14.43
C ALA A 449 16.71 -1.03 -13.08
N PHE A 450 16.10 -1.44 -11.98
CA PHE A 450 16.53 -1.13 -10.62
C PHE A 450 17.92 -1.70 -10.35
N ASP A 451 18.21 -2.91 -10.85
CA ASP A 451 19.53 -3.51 -10.78
C ASP A 451 20.60 -2.79 -11.58
N ARG A 452 20.26 -1.97 -12.56
CA ARG A 452 21.23 -1.14 -13.26
C ARG A 452 21.40 0.22 -12.60
N LEU A 453 20.33 0.75 -12.02
CA LEU A 453 20.27 2.11 -11.50
C LEU A 453 20.65 2.24 -10.02
N ALA A 454 20.50 1.19 -9.21
CA ALA A 454 20.79 1.24 -7.79
C ALA A 454 22.29 1.46 -7.51
N PRO A 455 22.67 2.58 -6.86
CA PRO A 455 24.06 2.90 -6.55
C PRO A 455 24.71 1.84 -5.65
N ALA A 456 26.01 1.61 -5.84
CA ALA A 456 26.78 0.76 -4.94
C ALA A 456 26.69 1.28 -3.50
N SER A 457 26.56 0.38 -2.53
CA SER A 457 26.53 0.78 -1.13
C SER A 457 27.94 1.05 -0.61
N THR A 458 28.10 2.13 0.15
CA THR A 458 29.35 2.46 0.85
C THR A 458 29.59 1.60 2.08
N ARG A 459 28.55 0.89 2.58
CA ARG A 459 28.64 -0.01 3.74
C ARG A 459 28.62 -1.48 3.28
N PRO A 460 29.33 -2.37 3.98
CA PRO A 460 29.36 -3.79 3.62
C PRO A 460 27.95 -4.36 3.66
N ARG A 461 27.61 -5.14 2.64
CA ARG A 461 26.36 -5.89 2.59
C ARG A 461 26.43 -7.01 3.64
N ARG A 462 25.45 -7.10 4.53
CA ARG A 462 25.31 -8.29 5.38
C ARG A 462 24.83 -9.44 4.47
N PHE A 463 25.67 -10.47 4.38
CA PHE A 463 25.78 -11.46 3.30
C PHE A 463 24.56 -12.40 3.06
N PHE A 464 23.55 -12.41 3.93
CA PHE A 464 22.45 -13.39 3.86
C PHE A 464 21.21 -12.94 3.06
N PHE A 465 21.00 -11.63 2.87
CA PHE A 465 19.72 -11.13 2.32
C PHE A 465 19.58 -11.31 0.80
N ASP A 466 20.68 -11.13 0.05
CA ASP A 466 20.68 -11.29 -1.41
C ASP A 466 20.39 -12.75 -1.81
N ARG A 467 20.95 -13.72 -1.08
CA ARG A 467 20.69 -15.16 -1.29
C ARG A 467 19.26 -15.55 -0.95
N PHE A 468 18.75 -15.07 0.19
CA PHE A 468 17.34 -15.25 0.56
C PHE A 468 16.41 -14.71 -0.52
N SER A 469 16.65 -13.47 -0.99
CA SER A 469 15.83 -12.84 -2.02
C SER A 469 15.85 -13.63 -3.32
N LEU A 470 17.01 -14.12 -3.75
CA LEU A 470 17.13 -14.93 -4.96
C LEU A 470 16.38 -16.26 -4.83
N LEU A 471 16.56 -16.97 -3.72
CA LEU A 471 15.87 -18.24 -3.45
C LEU A 471 14.35 -18.04 -3.39
N TYR A 472 13.90 -16.98 -2.70
CA TYR A 472 12.50 -16.60 -2.61
C TYR A 472 11.89 -16.29 -4.00
N ILE A 473 12.61 -15.57 -4.85
CA ILE A 473 12.12 -15.31 -6.20
C ILE A 473 12.08 -16.61 -7.01
N ALA A 474 13.11 -17.45 -6.92
CA ALA A 474 13.18 -18.71 -7.66
C ALA A 474 12.04 -19.68 -7.29
N VAL A 475 11.72 -19.83 -5.99
CA VAL A 475 10.63 -20.69 -5.50
C VAL A 475 9.24 -20.12 -5.79
N SER A 476 9.11 -18.80 -5.96
CA SER A 476 7.82 -18.17 -6.30
C SER A 476 7.29 -18.63 -7.66
N ILE A 477 8.17 -18.92 -8.62
CA ILE A 477 7.79 -19.32 -9.99
C ILE A 477 7.00 -20.63 -10.01
N PRO A 478 7.54 -21.78 -9.52
CA PRO A 478 6.78 -23.02 -9.50
C PRO A 478 5.55 -22.94 -8.60
N LEU A 479 5.59 -22.14 -7.53
CA LEU A 479 4.44 -21.95 -6.66
C LEU A 479 3.27 -21.25 -7.37
N ILE A 480 3.55 -20.15 -8.08
CA ILE A 480 2.54 -19.42 -8.85
C ILE A 480 1.97 -20.33 -9.94
N LEU A 481 2.82 -21.10 -10.63
CA LEU A 481 2.40 -22.06 -11.65
C LEU A 481 1.45 -23.11 -11.06
N TYR A 482 1.79 -23.67 -9.89
CA TYR A 482 0.93 -24.62 -9.19
C TYR A 482 -0.41 -23.98 -8.80
N CYS A 483 -0.37 -22.86 -8.08
CA CYS A 483 -1.57 -22.24 -7.52
C CYS A 483 -2.51 -21.70 -8.60
N SER A 484 -1.97 -21.26 -9.73
CA SER A 484 -2.74 -20.57 -10.77
C SER A 484 -3.22 -21.46 -11.90
N LEU A 485 -2.44 -22.48 -12.29
CA LEU A 485 -2.73 -23.29 -13.47
C LEU A 485 -2.93 -24.77 -13.12
N LEU A 486 -2.04 -25.35 -12.31
CA LEU A 486 -2.01 -26.81 -12.14
C LEU A 486 -3.01 -27.31 -11.09
N HIS A 487 -3.28 -26.54 -10.04
CA HIS A 487 -4.11 -27.03 -8.93
C HIS A 487 -5.51 -27.43 -9.39
N GLN A 488 -6.20 -26.56 -10.14
CA GLN A 488 -7.55 -26.85 -10.64
C GLN A 488 -7.57 -28.05 -11.61
N ILE A 489 -6.50 -28.23 -12.39
CA ILE A 489 -6.35 -29.36 -13.31
C ILE A 489 -6.18 -30.69 -12.54
N ILE A 490 -5.39 -30.68 -11.46
CA ILE A 490 -5.05 -31.89 -10.71
C ILE A 490 -6.16 -32.28 -9.72
N TRP A 491 -6.72 -31.31 -9.00
CA TRP A 491 -7.58 -31.54 -7.84
C TRP A 491 -9.05 -31.15 -8.06
N GLY A 492 -9.38 -30.49 -9.18
CA GLY A 492 -10.74 -30.03 -9.46
C GLY A 492 -11.27 -29.12 -8.35
N LYS A 493 -12.38 -29.51 -7.71
CA LYS A 493 -12.97 -28.81 -6.56
C LYS A 493 -12.46 -29.29 -5.19
N THR A 494 -11.61 -30.33 -5.17
CA THR A 494 -11.03 -30.80 -3.90
C THR A 494 -9.92 -29.85 -3.46
N PHE A 495 -9.86 -29.51 -2.18
CA PHE A 495 -8.88 -28.57 -1.60
C PHE A 495 -8.88 -27.15 -2.20
N GLU A 496 -10.05 -26.60 -2.53
CA GLU A 496 -10.23 -25.30 -3.18
C GLU A 496 -9.46 -24.12 -2.51
N PHE A 497 -9.31 -24.15 -1.17
CA PHE A 497 -8.61 -23.09 -0.43
C PHE A 497 -7.08 -23.28 -0.33
N LEU A 498 -6.54 -24.41 -0.78
CA LEU A 498 -5.11 -24.74 -0.66
C LEU A 498 -4.21 -23.76 -1.46
N PRO A 499 -4.52 -23.39 -2.72
CA PRO A 499 -3.76 -22.38 -3.45
C PRO A 499 -3.74 -21.01 -2.76
N LEU A 500 -4.88 -20.62 -2.17
CA LEU A 500 -5.01 -19.36 -1.45
C LEU A 500 -4.14 -19.35 -0.20
N MET A 501 -4.19 -20.44 0.58
CA MET A 501 -3.36 -20.62 1.77
C MET A 501 -1.86 -20.57 1.44
N PHE A 502 -1.43 -21.27 0.38
CA PHE A 502 -0.03 -21.27 -0.06
C PHE A 502 0.42 -19.91 -0.58
N THR A 503 -0.38 -19.26 -1.42
CA THR A 503 -0.07 -17.92 -1.96
C THR A 503 0.08 -16.91 -0.82
N SER A 504 -0.83 -16.93 0.15
CA SER A 504 -0.79 -16.05 1.31
C SER A 504 0.42 -16.31 2.20
N SER A 505 0.60 -17.56 2.64
CA SER A 505 1.66 -17.93 3.59
C SER A 505 3.05 -17.71 2.98
N TYR A 506 3.21 -18.03 1.70
CA TYR A 506 4.47 -17.79 0.99
C TYR A 506 4.74 -16.29 0.82
N SER A 507 3.73 -15.52 0.39
CA SER A 507 3.87 -14.07 0.29
C SER A 507 4.20 -13.44 1.64
N ALA A 508 3.64 -13.94 2.74
CA ALA A 508 3.94 -13.47 4.09
C ALA A 508 5.43 -13.62 4.44
N VAL A 509 6.07 -14.72 4.05
CA VAL A 509 7.52 -14.92 4.22
C VAL A 509 8.31 -13.83 3.47
N GLY A 510 7.90 -13.48 2.25
CA GLY A 510 8.52 -12.41 1.48
C GLY A 510 8.35 -11.02 2.12
N VAL A 511 7.14 -10.71 2.61
CA VAL A 511 6.86 -9.44 3.30
C VAL A 511 7.66 -9.32 4.59
N VAL A 512 7.69 -10.37 5.42
CA VAL A 512 8.44 -10.39 6.69
C VAL A 512 9.95 -10.35 6.44
N GLY A 513 10.44 -11.10 5.45
CA GLY A 513 11.83 -11.02 5.01
C GLY A 513 12.21 -9.60 4.64
N SER A 514 11.42 -8.95 3.77
CA SER A 514 11.62 -7.55 3.40
C SER A 514 11.62 -6.59 4.60
N TRP A 515 10.68 -6.77 5.53
CA TRP A 515 10.59 -5.95 6.75
C TRP A 515 11.85 -6.06 7.62
N LEU A 516 12.31 -7.29 7.89
CA LEU A 516 13.53 -7.52 8.67
C LEU A 516 14.77 -6.97 7.96
N GLY A 517 14.88 -7.19 6.65
CA GLY A 517 15.93 -6.62 5.82
C GLY A 517 15.94 -5.10 5.89
N PHE A 518 14.76 -4.49 5.76
CA PHE A 518 14.61 -3.04 5.78
C PHE A 518 14.87 -2.43 7.16
N LEU A 519 14.45 -3.07 8.25
CA LEU A 519 14.81 -2.66 9.61
C LEU A 519 16.33 -2.57 9.79
N VAL A 520 17.06 -3.60 9.35
CA VAL A 520 18.52 -3.60 9.42
C VAL A 520 19.10 -2.45 8.60
N VAL A 521 18.64 -2.25 7.36
CA VAL A 521 19.09 -1.14 6.51
C VAL A 521 18.80 0.21 7.14
N TYR A 522 17.59 0.38 7.69
CA TYR A 522 17.14 1.61 8.31
C TYR A 522 18.03 1.99 9.50
N PHE A 523 18.37 1.07 10.40
CA PHE A 523 19.21 1.37 11.56
C PHE A 523 20.71 1.45 11.23
N THR A 524 21.15 0.77 10.18
CA THR A 524 22.55 0.77 9.73
C THR A 524 22.83 1.78 8.61
N ASN A 525 21.95 2.76 8.40
CA ASN A 525 22.19 3.89 7.50
C ASN A 525 22.69 5.13 8.24
#